data_AF-A0A931XXJ9-F1
#
_entry.id   AF-A0A931XXJ9-F1
#
_cell.length_a   1.000
_cell.length_b   1.000
_cell.length_c   1.000
_cell.angle_alpha   90.00
_cell.angle_beta   90.00
_cell.angle_gamma   90.00
#
_symmetry.space_group_name_H-M   'P 1'
#
loop_
_entity.id
_entity.type
_entity.pdbx_description
1 polymer ?
#
loop_
_entity_poly.entity_id
_entity_poly.type
_entity_poly.pdbx_seq_one_letter_code
_entity_poly.pdbx_strand_id
1 'polypeptide(L)'
;MATKKLPKTLAENAKRKADAARARLLAQAREDVALIKRRKQEITEAFYDIGEALLRLRKDPIPKLLGFDGFGELCSKGLGVAPSTANDLIAVVTRVSRRDALKWGKEKSLALVALADATPAEDDPRAIDAKALKGVDPDKASVRELKALAKAERTTGKKKGAVSRGRTSSPEERRTAAAIQAALRKAGVKTATVSAVATRPGAESNVRIEGVPFAALSLLKRALPAR
;
A
#
# COMPACT_ATOMS: atom_id res chain seq x y z
N MET A 1 -23.26 37.66 53.63
CA MET A 1 -22.23 36.69 54.08
C MET A 1 -20.86 37.29 53.79
N ALA A 2 -20.13 37.75 54.82
CA ALA A 2 -18.84 38.42 54.64
C ALA A 2 -17.75 37.38 54.32
N THR A 3 -17.11 37.53 53.16
CA THR A 3 -15.91 36.76 52.78
C THR A 3 -14.78 37.12 53.75
N LYS A 4 -14.50 36.25 54.72
CA LYS A 4 -13.36 36.39 55.64
C LYS A 4 -12.08 36.48 54.81
N LYS A 5 -11.51 37.68 54.70
CA LYS A 5 -10.21 37.90 54.05
C LYS A 5 -9.17 37.06 54.78
N LEU A 6 -8.48 36.19 54.04
CA LEU A 6 -7.35 35.42 54.54
C LEU A 6 -6.31 36.38 55.16
N PRO A 7 -5.75 36.04 56.33
CA PRO A 7 -4.62 36.77 56.91
C PRO A 7 -3.51 36.94 55.88
N LYS A 8 -2.94 38.16 55.79
CA LYS A 8 -1.97 38.55 54.75
C LYS A 8 -0.79 37.57 54.63
N THR A 9 -0.33 37.05 55.75
CA THR A 9 0.74 36.05 55.85
C THR A 9 0.37 34.69 55.26
N LEU A 10 -0.88 34.24 55.43
CA LEU A 10 -1.36 32.99 54.83
C LEU A 10 -1.53 33.13 53.32
N ALA A 11 -1.99 34.29 52.83
CA ALA A 11 -2.09 34.57 51.40
C ALA A 11 -0.71 34.60 50.71
N GLU A 12 0.30 35.22 51.33
CA GLU A 12 1.67 35.25 50.82
C GLU A 12 2.32 33.85 50.79
N ASN A 13 2.11 33.05 51.85
CA ASN A 13 2.61 31.67 51.91
C ASN A 13 1.93 30.76 50.88
N ALA A 14 0.63 30.91 50.67
CA ALA A 14 -0.11 30.17 49.64
C ALA A 14 0.40 30.52 48.24
N LYS A 15 0.64 31.82 47.96
CA LYS A 15 1.20 32.28 46.69
C LYS A 15 2.60 31.72 46.45
N ARG A 16 3.50 31.78 47.44
CA ARG A 16 4.85 31.18 47.35
C ARG A 16 4.80 29.68 47.08
N LYS A 17 3.93 28.93 47.75
CA LYS A 17 3.76 27.49 47.51
C LYS A 17 3.22 27.21 46.09
N ALA A 18 2.25 27.98 45.62
CA ALA A 18 1.71 27.85 44.27
C ALA A 18 2.77 28.17 43.20
N ASP A 19 3.55 29.24 43.39
CA ASP A 19 4.63 29.63 42.50
C ASP A 19 5.74 28.57 42.47
N ALA A 20 6.12 28.01 43.62
CA ALA A 20 7.09 26.93 43.71
C ALA A 20 6.59 25.63 43.05
N ALA A 21 5.31 25.28 43.24
CA ALA A 21 4.69 24.12 42.58
C ALA A 21 4.65 24.30 41.06
N ARG A 22 4.28 25.51 40.59
CA ARG A 22 4.29 25.85 39.17
C ARG A 22 5.70 25.79 38.58
N ALA A 23 6.70 26.30 39.29
CA ALA A 23 8.10 26.23 38.85
C ALA A 23 8.58 24.78 38.71
N ARG A 24 8.24 23.90 39.66
CA ARG A 24 8.54 22.46 39.58
C ARG A 24 7.87 21.80 38.37
N LEU A 25 6.58 22.05 38.15
CA LEU A 25 5.86 21.50 37.00
C LEU A 25 6.44 21.99 35.66
N LEU A 26 6.83 23.27 35.57
CA LEU A 26 7.48 23.82 34.38
C LEU A 26 8.87 23.21 34.14
N ALA A 27 9.64 22.95 35.20
CA ALA A 27 10.91 22.26 35.09
C ALA A 27 10.72 20.83 34.57
N GLN A 28 9.80 20.07 35.17
CA GLN A 28 9.47 18.72 34.72
C GLN A 28 9.01 18.69 33.26
N ALA A 29 8.09 19.59 32.87
CA ALA A 29 7.60 19.66 31.50
C ALA A 29 8.72 19.97 30.49
N ARG A 30 9.69 20.81 30.86
CA ARG A 30 10.86 21.11 30.01
C ARG A 30 11.76 19.89 29.87
N GLU A 31 11.99 19.15 30.95
CA GLU A 31 12.77 17.91 30.94
C GLU A 31 12.09 16.84 30.07
N ASP A 32 10.77 16.67 30.20
CA ASP A 32 9.99 15.73 29.40
C ASP A 32 10.03 16.10 27.91
N VAL A 33 9.89 17.39 27.57
CA VAL A 33 10.04 17.86 26.19
C VAL A 33 11.44 17.58 25.65
N ALA A 34 12.49 17.78 26.47
CA ALA A 34 13.85 17.48 26.07
C ALA A 34 14.09 15.97 25.89
N LEU A 35 13.49 15.13 26.74
CA LEU A 35 13.52 13.68 26.60
C LEU A 35 12.83 13.23 25.30
N ILE A 36 11.62 13.74 25.02
CA ILE A 36 10.89 13.42 23.80
C ILE A 36 11.69 13.83 22.56
N LYS A 37 12.33 15.01 22.57
CA LYS A 37 13.19 15.45 21.46
C LYS A 37 14.35 14.48 21.23
N ARG A 38 15.04 14.05 22.29
CA ARG A 38 16.14 13.06 22.20
C ARG A 38 15.65 11.71 21.66
N ARG A 39 14.57 11.15 22.20
CA ARG A 39 14.00 9.88 21.74
C ARG A 39 13.52 9.96 20.29
N LYS A 40 12.95 11.08 19.86
CA LYS A 40 12.58 11.28 18.45
C LYS A 40 13.79 11.24 17.52
N GLN A 41 14.91 11.83 17.93
CA GLN A 41 16.15 11.79 17.16
C GLN A 41 16.69 10.36 17.07
N GLU A 42 16.78 9.65 18.21
CA GLU A 42 17.20 8.25 18.24
C GLU A 42 16.34 7.36 17.34
N ILE A 43 15.01 7.53 17.34
CA ILE A 43 14.10 6.80 16.45
C ILE A 43 14.38 7.13 14.96
N THR A 44 14.68 8.39 14.68
CA THR A 44 15.00 8.86 13.32
C THR A 44 16.33 8.29 12.84
N GLU A 45 17.30 8.07 13.72
CA GLU A 45 18.56 7.43 13.33
C GLU A 45 18.39 5.91 13.23
N ALA A 46 17.65 5.31 14.17
CA ALA A 46 17.47 3.87 14.27
C ALA A 46 16.76 3.26 13.05
N PHE A 47 15.87 3.97 12.35
CA PHE A 47 15.15 3.35 11.22
C PHE A 47 16.10 2.93 10.09
N TYR A 48 17.18 3.69 9.86
CA TYR A 48 18.15 3.36 8.81
C TYR A 48 18.99 2.16 9.22
N ASP A 49 19.50 2.18 10.45
CA ASP A 49 20.33 1.09 10.99
C ASP A 49 19.53 -0.23 11.09
N ILE A 50 18.24 -0.15 11.46
CA ILE A 50 17.31 -1.29 11.42
C ILE A 50 17.13 -1.78 9.98
N GLY A 51 16.95 -0.87 9.01
CA GLY A 51 16.83 -1.23 7.60
C GLY A 51 18.05 -1.97 7.07
N GLU A 52 19.27 -1.54 7.42
CA GLU A 52 20.51 -2.23 7.05
C GLU A 52 20.60 -3.62 7.69
N ALA A 53 20.24 -3.73 8.97
CA ALA A 53 20.21 -5.01 9.67
C ALA A 53 19.21 -5.97 9.01
N LEU A 54 18.01 -5.50 8.68
CA LEU A 54 16.99 -6.27 7.96
C LEU A 54 17.46 -6.69 6.58
N LEU A 55 18.15 -5.82 5.84
CA LEU A 55 18.73 -6.15 4.53
C LEU A 55 19.77 -7.27 4.64
N ARG A 56 20.59 -7.28 5.70
CA ARG A 56 21.51 -8.38 5.98
C ARG A 56 20.75 -9.67 6.31
N LEU A 57 19.78 -9.61 7.22
CA LEU A 57 18.98 -10.76 7.65
C LEU A 57 18.11 -11.37 6.54
N ARG A 58 17.75 -10.60 5.52
CA ARG A 58 16.96 -11.09 4.37
C ARG A 58 17.72 -12.08 3.49
N LYS A 59 19.05 -12.08 3.50
CA LYS A 59 19.86 -12.92 2.60
C LYS A 59 19.70 -14.40 2.97
N ASP A 60 19.43 -15.24 1.98
CA ASP A 60 19.50 -16.68 2.17
C ASP A 60 20.95 -17.14 2.45
N PRO A 61 21.17 -18.11 3.35
CA PRO A 61 20.18 -18.89 4.11
C PRO A 61 19.90 -18.35 5.54
N ILE A 62 20.17 -17.08 5.85
CA ILE A 62 20.21 -16.56 7.24
C ILE A 62 18.91 -16.83 8.04
N PRO A 63 17.68 -16.57 7.52
CA PRO A 63 16.47 -16.84 8.28
C PRO A 63 16.35 -18.31 8.70
N LYS A 64 16.76 -19.23 7.82
CA LYS A 64 16.74 -20.68 8.07
C LYS A 64 17.75 -21.10 9.13
N LEU A 65 18.94 -20.49 9.13
CA LEU A 65 19.94 -20.72 10.17
C LEU A 65 19.47 -20.29 11.57
N LEU A 66 18.57 -19.30 11.63
CA LEU A 66 17.95 -18.83 12.87
C LEU A 66 16.71 -19.64 13.27
N GLY A 67 16.36 -20.69 12.53
CA GLY A 67 15.22 -21.56 12.83
C GLY A 67 13.87 -21.05 12.30
N PHE A 68 13.87 -20.13 11.34
CA PHE A 68 12.65 -19.64 10.69
C PHE A 68 12.54 -20.15 9.25
N ASP A 69 11.32 -20.39 8.77
CA ASP A 69 11.05 -20.89 7.42
C ASP A 69 11.43 -19.88 6.32
N GLY A 70 11.51 -18.60 6.68
CA GLY A 70 11.96 -17.54 5.79
C GLY A 70 11.92 -16.16 6.44
N PHE A 71 12.32 -15.14 5.67
CA PHE A 71 12.42 -13.76 6.17
C PHE A 71 11.09 -13.21 6.71
N GLY A 72 9.95 -13.55 6.09
CA GLY A 72 8.63 -13.11 6.55
C GLY A 72 8.26 -13.65 7.93
N GLU A 73 8.65 -14.89 8.24
CA GLU A 73 8.43 -15.48 9.56
C GLU A 73 9.40 -14.90 10.60
N LEU A 74 10.68 -14.72 10.23
CA LEU A 74 11.66 -14.02 11.06
C LEU A 74 11.17 -12.62 11.45
N CYS A 75 10.61 -11.85 10.51
CA CYS A 75 10.08 -10.52 10.81
C CYS A 75 8.92 -10.59 11.81
N SER A 76 7.92 -11.43 11.54
CA SER A 76 6.69 -11.44 12.33
C SER A 76 6.85 -12.10 13.70
N LYS A 77 7.48 -13.28 13.77
CA LYS A 77 7.67 -14.05 15.01
C LYS A 77 8.96 -13.70 15.75
N GLY A 78 10.07 -13.51 15.01
CA GLY A 78 11.38 -13.27 15.61
C GLY A 78 11.62 -11.83 16.04
N LEU A 79 11.16 -10.87 15.23
CA LEU A 79 11.46 -9.44 15.43
C LEU A 79 10.25 -8.61 15.86
N GLY A 80 9.03 -9.15 15.79
CA GLY A 80 7.80 -8.42 16.11
C GLY A 80 7.48 -7.28 15.15
N VAL A 81 7.99 -7.35 13.91
CA VAL A 81 7.79 -6.32 12.87
C VAL A 81 6.99 -6.90 11.71
N ALA A 82 6.02 -6.13 11.21
CA ALA A 82 5.26 -6.53 10.03
C ALA A 82 6.21 -6.69 8.81
N PRO A 83 6.10 -7.77 8.01
CA PRO A 83 6.96 -7.97 6.85
C PRO A 83 6.91 -6.82 5.83
N SER A 84 5.76 -6.17 5.67
CA SER A 84 5.62 -4.98 4.84
C SER A 84 6.48 -3.82 5.35
N THR A 85 6.46 -3.55 6.66
CA THR A 85 7.30 -2.51 7.28
C THR A 85 8.78 -2.85 7.15
N ALA A 86 9.17 -4.12 7.29
CA ALA A 86 10.55 -4.53 7.09
C ALA A 86 11.01 -4.31 5.64
N ASN A 87 10.17 -4.67 4.67
CA ASN A 87 10.44 -4.42 3.25
C ASN A 87 10.52 -2.93 2.91
N ASP A 88 9.66 -2.10 3.51
CA ASP A 88 9.69 -0.65 3.37
C ASP A 88 11.04 -0.06 3.86
N LEU A 89 11.50 -0.49 5.05
CA LEU A 89 12.80 -0.05 5.59
C LEU A 89 13.97 -0.52 4.71
N ILE A 90 13.91 -1.76 4.23
CA ILE A 90 14.90 -2.29 3.29
C ILE A 90 14.91 -1.45 2.00
N ALA A 91 13.75 -1.11 1.45
CA ALA A 91 13.65 -0.35 0.20
C ALA A 91 14.23 1.07 0.33
N VAL A 92 14.17 1.67 1.53
CA VAL A 92 14.83 2.95 1.80
C VAL A 92 16.34 2.79 1.79
N VAL A 93 16.90 1.86 2.57
CA VAL A 93 18.37 1.73 2.69
C VAL A 93 19.03 1.25 1.40
N THR A 94 18.29 0.57 0.52
CA THR A 94 18.82 0.13 -0.78
C THR A 94 18.87 1.22 -1.84
N ARG A 95 18.14 2.34 -1.66
CA ARG A 95 17.97 3.38 -2.69
C ARG A 95 18.29 4.80 -2.22
N VAL A 96 18.36 5.02 -0.92
CA VAL A 96 18.60 6.33 -0.30
C VAL A 96 19.85 6.25 0.55
N SER A 97 20.76 7.20 0.35
CA SER A 97 21.96 7.31 1.18
C SER A 97 21.57 7.60 2.63
N ARG A 98 22.39 7.14 3.59
CA ARG A 98 22.15 7.41 5.02
C ARG A 98 21.97 8.89 5.30
N ARG A 99 22.84 9.73 4.72
CA ARG A 99 22.81 11.19 4.90
C ARG A 99 21.46 11.76 4.47
N ASP A 100 20.98 11.39 3.30
CA ASP A 100 19.74 11.95 2.75
C ASP A 100 18.50 11.34 3.44
N ALA A 101 18.57 10.07 3.85
CA ALA A 101 17.53 9.42 4.64
C ALA A 101 17.34 10.07 6.01
N LEU A 102 18.43 10.42 6.71
CA LEU A 102 18.38 11.14 7.98
C LEU A 102 17.90 12.59 7.80
N LYS A 103 18.30 13.25 6.71
CA LYS A 103 17.85 14.60 6.37
C LYS A 103 16.34 14.65 6.13
N TRP A 104 15.80 13.70 5.36
CA TRP A 104 14.38 13.68 4.97
C TRP A 104 13.48 12.98 5.99
N GLY A 105 14.03 12.06 6.78
CA GLY A 105 13.31 11.20 7.70
C GLY A 105 12.53 10.08 6.98
N LYS A 106 12.15 9.06 7.76
CA LYS A 106 11.52 7.82 7.29
C LYS A 106 10.37 8.03 6.30
N GLU A 107 9.37 8.84 6.66
CA GLU A 107 8.15 8.98 5.86
C GLU A 107 8.40 9.60 4.49
N LYS A 108 9.31 10.58 4.42
CA LYS A 108 9.65 11.26 3.18
C LYS A 108 10.52 10.37 2.30
N SER A 109 11.51 9.68 2.88
CA SER A 109 12.30 8.66 2.16
C SER A 109 11.41 7.59 1.56
N LEU A 110 10.41 7.08 2.31
CA LEU A 110 9.45 6.10 1.79
C LEU A 110 8.60 6.67 0.66
N ALA A 111 8.15 7.92 0.75
CA ALA A 111 7.37 8.55 -0.31
C ALA A 111 8.20 8.73 -1.60
N LEU A 112 9.49 9.05 -1.48
CA LEU A 112 10.41 9.15 -2.62
C LEU A 112 10.66 7.79 -3.26
N VAL A 113 10.93 6.75 -2.46
CA VAL A 113 11.05 5.36 -2.94
C VAL A 113 9.79 4.93 -3.67
N ALA A 114 8.61 5.22 -3.10
CA ALA A 114 7.32 4.91 -3.67
C ALA A 114 7.05 5.61 -5.01
N LEU A 115 7.55 6.84 -5.18
CA LEU A 115 7.47 7.61 -6.43
C LEU A 115 8.44 7.05 -7.48
N ALA A 116 9.66 6.72 -7.07
CA ALA A 116 10.64 6.07 -7.92
C ALA A 116 10.12 4.71 -8.44
N ASP A 117 9.53 3.88 -7.58
CA ASP A 117 8.88 2.61 -7.99
C ASP A 117 7.72 2.81 -8.97
N ALA A 118 7.02 3.93 -8.86
CA ALA A 118 5.89 4.24 -9.73
C ALA A 118 6.32 4.77 -11.10
N THR A 119 7.58 5.19 -11.24
CA THR A 119 8.14 5.80 -12.45
C THR A 119 9.09 4.78 -13.11
N PRO A 120 8.68 4.12 -14.22
CA PRO A 120 9.56 3.19 -14.92
C PRO A 120 10.75 3.97 -15.52
N ALA A 121 11.94 3.80 -14.96
CA ALA A 121 13.18 4.19 -15.63
C ALA A 121 13.66 3.00 -16.48
N GLU A 122 14.09 3.26 -17.72
CA GLU A 122 14.51 2.22 -18.67
C GLU A 122 15.84 1.53 -18.30
N ASP A 123 16.64 2.14 -17.42
CA ASP A 123 17.87 1.55 -16.89
C ASP A 123 18.01 1.93 -15.41
N ASP A 124 17.97 0.96 -14.50
CA ASP A 124 17.99 1.16 -13.04
C ASP A 124 19.39 0.95 -12.44
N PRO A 125 20.08 2.02 -12.03
CA PRO A 125 21.21 1.93 -11.13
C PRO A 125 20.90 2.51 -9.74
N ARG A 126 19.97 1.88 -9.00
CA ARG A 126 19.91 1.79 -7.52
C ARG A 126 19.98 3.08 -6.68
N ALA A 127 19.80 4.26 -7.25
CA ALA A 127 19.74 5.52 -6.53
C ALA A 127 18.52 6.33 -6.98
N ILE A 128 17.82 6.95 -6.03
CA ILE A 128 16.77 7.92 -6.37
C ILE A 128 17.44 9.13 -7.04
N ASP A 129 17.27 9.24 -8.35
CA ASP A 129 17.77 10.36 -9.15
C ASP A 129 16.64 11.30 -9.61
N ALA A 130 17.01 12.41 -10.26
CA ALA A 130 16.03 13.39 -10.74
C ALA A 130 15.04 12.81 -11.77
N LYS A 131 15.42 11.76 -12.51
CA LYS A 131 14.54 11.09 -13.48
C LYS A 131 13.50 10.22 -12.78
N ALA A 132 13.91 9.43 -11.79
CA ALA A 132 13.04 8.62 -10.94
C ALA A 132 12.01 9.48 -10.18
N LEU A 133 12.36 10.74 -9.89
CA LEU A 133 11.47 11.71 -9.25
C LEU A 133 10.68 12.58 -10.23
N LYS A 134 10.76 12.36 -11.55
CA LYS A 134 10.12 13.20 -12.58
C LYS A 134 10.40 14.70 -12.43
N GLY A 135 11.64 15.06 -12.09
CA GLY A 135 12.04 16.45 -11.89
C GLY A 135 11.51 17.09 -10.61
N VAL A 136 10.91 16.31 -9.70
CA VAL A 136 10.54 16.79 -8.37
C VAL A 136 11.79 16.94 -7.52
N ASP A 137 11.96 18.13 -6.95
CA ASP A 137 13.01 18.41 -5.97
C ASP A 137 12.65 17.75 -4.61
N PRO A 138 13.41 16.75 -4.16
CA PRO A 138 13.13 16.06 -2.90
C PRO A 138 13.25 16.98 -1.70
N ASP A 139 13.98 18.10 -1.74
CA ASP A 139 14.08 19.00 -0.60
C ASP A 139 12.84 19.87 -0.42
N LYS A 140 12.21 20.28 -1.52
CA LYS A 140 11.04 21.18 -1.51
C LYS A 140 9.70 20.46 -1.45
N ALA A 141 9.62 19.25 -2.00
CA ALA A 141 8.37 18.52 -2.06
C ALA A 141 7.88 18.06 -0.67
N SER A 142 6.58 18.18 -0.44
CA SER A 142 5.93 17.63 0.75
C SER A 142 5.68 16.13 0.59
N VAL A 143 5.62 15.41 1.72
CA VAL A 143 5.30 13.96 1.74
C VAL A 143 3.94 13.69 1.07
N ARG A 144 2.98 14.60 1.23
CA ARG A 144 1.64 14.47 0.65
C ARG A 144 1.68 14.56 -0.88
N GLU A 145 2.42 15.52 -1.42
CA GLU A 145 2.60 15.68 -2.87
C GLU A 145 3.30 14.46 -3.47
N LEU A 146 4.39 13.99 -2.85
CA LEU A 146 5.11 12.81 -3.29
C LEU A 146 4.21 11.56 -3.34
N LYS A 147 3.39 11.34 -2.31
CA LYS A 147 2.42 10.24 -2.27
C LYS A 147 1.33 10.40 -3.35
N ALA A 148 0.84 11.63 -3.57
CA ALA A 148 -0.16 11.91 -4.60
C ALA A 148 0.39 11.66 -6.01
N LEU A 149 1.61 12.10 -6.29
CA LEU A 149 2.32 11.84 -7.54
C LEU A 149 2.55 10.35 -7.75
N ALA A 150 3.09 9.64 -6.76
CA ALA A 150 3.28 8.19 -6.85
C ALA A 150 1.97 7.45 -7.14
N LYS A 151 0.86 7.89 -6.52
CA LYS A 151 -0.47 7.33 -6.79
C LYS A 151 -0.92 7.63 -8.22
N ALA A 152 -0.78 8.87 -8.69
CA ALA A 152 -1.14 9.27 -10.04
C ALA A 152 -0.36 8.44 -11.08
N GLU A 153 0.95 8.26 -10.86
CA GLU A 153 1.80 7.44 -11.72
C GLU A 153 1.38 5.98 -11.73
N ARG A 154 1.10 5.37 -10.58
CA ARG A 154 0.57 3.99 -10.54
C ARG A 154 -0.76 3.85 -11.28
N THR A 155 -1.63 4.85 -11.21
CA THR A 155 -2.92 4.81 -11.93
C THR A 155 -2.75 4.99 -13.44
N THR A 156 -1.81 5.85 -13.86
CA THR A 156 -1.50 6.06 -15.28
C THR A 156 -0.74 4.87 -15.87
N GLY A 157 0.20 4.31 -15.12
CA GLY A 157 0.92 3.07 -15.43
C GLY A 157 0.00 1.86 -15.50
N LYS A 158 -1.02 1.73 -14.63
CA LYS A 158 -2.06 0.68 -14.76
C LYS A 158 -2.87 0.79 -16.05
N LYS A 159 -3.00 1.98 -16.65
CA LYS A 159 -3.64 2.15 -17.95
C LYS A 159 -2.72 1.75 -19.11
N LYS A 160 -1.40 1.98 -18.97
CA LYS A 160 -0.39 1.64 -20.01
C LYS A 160 0.12 0.19 -19.94
N GLY A 161 0.16 -0.38 -18.73
CA GLY A 161 0.64 -1.72 -18.41
C GLY A 161 -0.45 -2.58 -17.80
N ALA A 162 -1.70 -2.40 -18.25
CA ALA A 162 -2.68 -3.47 -18.10
C ALA A 162 -2.11 -4.66 -18.89
N VAL A 163 -1.37 -5.53 -18.21
CA VAL A 163 -1.25 -6.94 -18.63
C VAL A 163 -2.68 -7.33 -18.91
N SER A 164 -3.01 -7.52 -20.19
CA SER A 164 -4.37 -7.88 -20.56
C SER A 164 -4.65 -9.15 -19.78
N ARG A 165 -5.48 -9.08 -18.73
CA ARG A 165 -6.21 -10.26 -18.31
C ARG A 165 -6.85 -10.71 -19.61
N GLY A 166 -6.42 -11.87 -20.12
CA GLY A 166 -6.72 -12.29 -21.49
C GLY A 166 -8.17 -11.98 -21.84
N ARG A 167 -8.42 -11.58 -23.09
CA ARG A 167 -9.73 -11.10 -23.60
C ARG A 167 -10.85 -11.68 -22.73
N THR A 168 -11.54 -10.85 -21.96
CA THR A 168 -12.75 -11.28 -21.23
C THR A 168 -13.95 -11.08 -22.12
N SER A 169 -14.96 -11.94 -22.04
CA SER A 169 -16.17 -11.77 -22.84
C SER A 169 -16.81 -10.40 -22.54
N SER A 170 -17.14 -9.65 -23.58
CA SER A 170 -17.70 -8.31 -23.44
C SER A 170 -19.10 -8.36 -22.81
N PRO A 171 -19.58 -7.27 -22.19
CA PRO A 171 -20.96 -7.22 -21.69
C PRO A 171 -22.01 -7.53 -22.76
N GLU A 172 -21.75 -7.14 -24.02
CA GLU A 172 -22.62 -7.41 -25.16
C GLU A 172 -22.62 -8.90 -25.53
N GLU A 173 -21.44 -9.53 -25.60
CA GLU A 173 -21.30 -10.97 -25.86
C GLU A 173 -22.03 -11.81 -24.82
N ARG A 174 -21.96 -11.41 -23.53
CA ARG A 174 -22.69 -12.09 -22.45
C ARG A 174 -24.20 -11.89 -22.55
N ARG A 175 -24.66 -10.71 -22.97
CA ARG A 175 -26.09 -10.44 -23.21
C ARG A 175 -26.64 -11.30 -24.34
N THR A 176 -25.90 -11.44 -25.44
CA THR A 176 -26.26 -12.30 -26.56
C THR A 176 -26.31 -13.77 -26.15
N ALA A 177 -25.32 -14.26 -25.39
CA ALA A 177 -25.34 -15.62 -24.85
C ALA A 177 -26.55 -15.87 -23.93
N ALA A 178 -26.88 -14.90 -23.05
CA ALA A 178 -28.05 -14.99 -22.18
C ALA A 178 -29.37 -15.01 -22.97
N ALA A 179 -29.48 -14.23 -24.04
CA ALA A 179 -30.66 -14.21 -24.92
C ALA A 179 -30.86 -15.57 -25.63
N ILE A 180 -29.77 -16.18 -26.12
CA ILE A 180 -29.81 -17.51 -26.74
C ILE A 180 -30.20 -18.57 -25.71
N GLN A 181 -29.67 -18.49 -24.48
CA GLN A 181 -30.07 -19.39 -23.39
C GLN A 181 -31.57 -19.28 -23.08
N ALA A 182 -32.09 -18.05 -23.00
CA ALA A 182 -33.50 -17.80 -22.75
C ALA A 182 -34.38 -18.35 -23.88
N ALA A 183 -33.97 -18.18 -25.14
CA ALA A 183 -34.66 -18.74 -26.30
C ALA A 183 -34.70 -20.28 -26.27
N LEU A 184 -33.59 -20.94 -25.95
CA LEU A 184 -33.52 -22.40 -25.83
C LEU A 184 -34.40 -22.95 -24.70
N ARG A 185 -34.42 -22.27 -23.55
CA ARG A 185 -35.30 -22.64 -22.43
C ARG A 185 -36.77 -22.44 -22.77
N LYS A 186 -37.12 -21.34 -23.45
CA LYS A 186 -38.48 -21.07 -23.95
C LYS A 186 -38.91 -22.12 -24.99
N ALA A 187 -37.99 -22.61 -25.81
CA ALA A 187 -38.23 -23.68 -26.77
C ALA A 187 -38.35 -25.08 -26.14
N GLY A 188 -38.18 -25.21 -24.81
CA GLY A 188 -38.38 -26.45 -24.05
C GLY A 188 -37.11 -27.12 -23.56
N VAL A 189 -35.92 -26.62 -23.91
CA VAL A 189 -34.63 -27.20 -23.47
C VAL A 189 -34.21 -26.58 -22.14
N LYS A 190 -34.86 -27.01 -21.05
CA LYS A 190 -34.69 -26.42 -19.71
C LYS A 190 -33.27 -26.55 -19.14
N THR A 191 -32.54 -27.59 -19.56
CA THR A 191 -31.16 -27.90 -19.12
C THR A 191 -30.07 -27.16 -19.91
N ALA A 192 -30.43 -26.40 -20.95
CA ALA A 192 -29.46 -25.71 -21.77
C ALA A 192 -28.76 -24.59 -21.00
N THR A 193 -27.43 -24.56 -21.13
CA THR A 193 -26.55 -23.51 -20.62
C THR A 193 -25.76 -22.92 -21.78
N VAL A 194 -25.77 -21.60 -21.92
CA VAL A 194 -25.06 -20.89 -22.99
C VAL A 194 -24.12 -19.87 -22.39
N SER A 195 -22.85 -19.94 -22.76
CA SER A 195 -21.81 -19.04 -22.26
C SER A 195 -20.98 -18.44 -23.39
N ALA A 196 -20.63 -17.17 -23.24
CA ALA A 196 -19.65 -16.51 -24.11
C ALA A 196 -18.24 -16.85 -23.62
N VAL A 197 -17.52 -17.66 -24.39
CA VAL A 197 -16.16 -18.09 -24.12
C VAL A 197 -15.21 -17.18 -24.88
N ALA A 198 -14.47 -16.39 -24.13
CA ALA A 198 -13.48 -15.53 -24.74
C ALA A 198 -12.28 -16.35 -25.25
N THR A 199 -11.81 -15.99 -26.44
CA THR A 199 -10.73 -16.66 -27.17
C THR A 199 -9.44 -15.85 -27.06
N ARG A 200 -8.41 -16.23 -27.82
CA ARG A 200 -7.12 -15.53 -27.82
C ARG A 200 -7.31 -14.05 -28.21
N PRO A 201 -6.48 -13.13 -27.68
CA PRO A 201 -6.48 -11.74 -28.11
C PRO A 201 -6.36 -11.65 -29.64
N GLY A 202 -7.26 -10.89 -30.29
CA GLY A 202 -7.33 -10.76 -31.76
C GLY A 202 -8.30 -11.71 -32.48
N ALA A 203 -8.87 -12.71 -31.79
CA ALA A 203 -9.90 -13.60 -32.35
C ALA A 203 -11.30 -13.25 -31.83
N GLU A 204 -12.34 -13.60 -32.59
CA GLU A 204 -13.74 -13.46 -32.14
C GLU A 204 -14.06 -14.41 -30.96
N SER A 205 -14.95 -13.99 -30.06
CA SER A 205 -15.40 -14.82 -28.95
C SER A 205 -16.26 -15.99 -29.44
N ASN A 206 -16.11 -17.16 -28.82
CA ASN A 206 -16.92 -18.34 -29.13
C ASN A 206 -18.16 -18.40 -28.24
N VAL A 207 -19.19 -19.08 -28.72
CA VAL A 207 -20.36 -19.44 -27.90
C VAL A 207 -20.27 -20.92 -27.56
N ARG A 208 -20.33 -21.26 -26.28
CA ARG A 208 -20.43 -22.64 -25.80
C ARG A 208 -21.84 -22.93 -25.34
N ILE A 209 -22.43 -23.99 -25.89
CA ILE A 209 -23.76 -24.49 -25.53
C ILE A 209 -23.59 -25.89 -24.93
N GLU A 210 -24.03 -26.07 -23.69
CA GLU A 210 -23.98 -27.34 -22.95
C GLU A 210 -25.38 -27.75 -22.48
N GLY A 211 -25.57 -29.05 -22.19
CA GLY A 211 -26.82 -29.55 -21.60
C GLY A 211 -28.01 -29.64 -22.55
N VAL A 212 -27.77 -29.77 -23.86
CA VAL A 212 -28.81 -29.97 -24.89
C VAL A 212 -28.92 -31.47 -25.21
N PRO A 213 -30.05 -32.13 -24.91
CA PRO A 213 -30.26 -33.53 -25.28
C PRO A 213 -30.24 -33.70 -26.80
N PHE A 214 -29.72 -34.83 -27.29
CA PHE A 214 -29.63 -35.11 -28.73
C PHE A 214 -31.02 -35.08 -29.41
N ALA A 215 -32.05 -35.59 -28.73
CA ALA A 215 -33.44 -35.55 -29.19
C ALA A 215 -34.01 -34.12 -29.35
N ALA A 216 -33.39 -33.12 -28.71
CA ALA A 216 -33.80 -31.72 -28.73
C ALA A 216 -32.98 -30.85 -29.70
N LEU A 217 -32.10 -31.44 -30.51
CA LEU A 217 -31.26 -30.71 -31.48
C LEU A 217 -32.09 -29.94 -32.52
N SER A 218 -33.26 -30.47 -32.90
CA SER A 218 -34.20 -29.78 -33.79
C SER A 218 -34.73 -28.46 -33.20
N LEU A 219 -34.89 -28.40 -31.87
CA LEU A 219 -35.29 -27.20 -31.14
C LEU A 219 -34.16 -26.18 -31.06
N LEU A 220 -32.91 -26.65 -30.94
CA LEU A 220 -31.73 -25.80 -31.01
C LEU A 220 -31.60 -25.11 -32.37
N LYS A 221 -31.83 -25.84 -33.47
CA LYS A 221 -31.82 -25.27 -34.82
C LYS A 221 -32.88 -24.16 -35.01
N ARG A 222 -34.03 -24.27 -34.32
CA ARG A 222 -35.12 -23.28 -34.38
C ARG A 222 -34.86 -22.05 -33.51
N ALA A 223 -34.15 -22.22 -32.39
CA ALA A 223 -33.90 -21.17 -31.41
C ALA A 223 -32.72 -20.25 -31.78
N LEU A 224 -31.82 -20.71 -32.66
CA LEU A 224 -30.74 -19.88 -33.18
C LEU A 224 -31.26 -18.99 -34.32
N PRO A 225 -30.98 -17.67 -34.30
CA PRO A 225 -31.35 -16.81 -35.41
C PRO A 225 -30.61 -17.27 -36.67
N ALA A 226 -31.36 -17.45 -37.77
CA ALA A 226 -30.74 -17.62 -39.08
C ALA A 226 -29.94 -16.36 -39.38
N ARG A 227 -28.67 -16.54 -39.79
CA ARG A 227 -27.87 -15.44 -40.34
C ARG A 227 -28.38 -15.08 -41.73
#